data_AF-A0A552FAE3-F1
#
_entry.id   AF-A0A552FAE3-F1
#
_cell.length_a   1.000
_cell.length_b   1.000
_cell.length_c   1.000
_cell.angle_alpha   90.00
_cell.angle_beta   90.00
_cell.angle_gamma   90.00
#
_symmetry.space_group_name_H-M   'P 1'
#
loop_
_entity.id
_entity.type
_entity.pdbx_description
1 polymer ?
#
loop_
_entity_poly.entity_id
_entity_poly.type
_entity_poly.pdbx_seq_one_letter_code
_entity_poly.pdbx_strand_id
1 'polypeptide(L)'
;MDPITTAIVTAVGTGLAKDVIKDSYEALKAALKKKSGYESDLVDAVDKLEKKPDSEARKATIQEEVGIAKVNDDPEIVKLAQDLLQQLKVAESAGGSINIGGNVKGVVATNISGGTITQGDIS
;
A
#
# COMPACT_ATOMS: atom_id res chain seq x y z
N MET A 1 -11.78 7.18 -5.00
CA MET A 1 -10.33 7.46 -4.95
C MET A 1 -9.66 6.50 -5.90
N ASP A 2 -8.75 6.97 -6.75
CA ASP A 2 -8.02 6.12 -7.69
C ASP A 2 -7.01 5.21 -6.95
N PRO A 3 -6.45 4.17 -7.61
CA PRO A 3 -5.52 3.25 -6.98
C PRO A 3 -4.25 3.90 -6.44
N ILE A 4 -3.72 4.92 -7.12
CA ILE A 4 -2.48 5.62 -6.74
C ILE A 4 -2.72 6.41 -5.45
N THR A 5 -3.76 7.24 -5.42
CA THR A 5 -4.15 8.01 -4.24
C THR A 5 -4.45 7.07 -3.06
N THR A 6 -5.17 5.96 -3.31
CA THR A 6 -5.44 4.95 -2.27
C THR A 6 -4.16 4.35 -1.71
N ALA A 7 -3.22 3.94 -2.57
CA ALA A 7 -1.95 3.36 -2.14
C ALA A 7 -1.14 4.32 -1.26
N ILE A 8 -1.03 5.60 -1.67
CA ILE A 8 -0.28 6.61 -0.91
C ILE A 8 -0.94 6.89 0.44
N VAL A 9 -2.25 7.14 0.46
CA VAL A 9 -2.99 7.48 1.69
C VAL A 9 -2.93 6.32 2.68
N THR A 10 -3.13 5.08 2.23
CA THR A 10 -3.06 3.91 3.11
C THR A 10 -1.64 3.68 3.61
N ALA A 11 -0.62 3.73 2.73
CA ALA A 11 0.77 3.53 3.15
C ALA A 11 1.19 4.55 4.21
N VAL A 12 0.91 5.83 3.97
CA VAL A 12 1.24 6.90 4.91
C VAL A 12 0.44 6.76 6.22
N GLY A 13 -0.85 6.43 6.16
CA GLY A 13 -1.70 6.23 7.33
C GLY A 13 -1.35 5.02 8.19
N THR A 14 -0.83 3.94 7.60
CA THR A 14 -0.35 2.76 8.34
C THR A 14 1.02 2.94 8.99
N GLY A 15 1.71 4.05 8.66
CA GLY A 15 3.07 4.33 9.08
C GLY A 15 4.10 3.65 8.18
N LEU A 16 4.95 4.45 7.53
CA LEU A 16 6.04 4.01 6.64
C LEU A 16 7.13 3.15 7.32
N ALA A 17 7.01 2.92 8.64
CA ALA A 17 7.98 2.19 9.47
C ALA A 17 7.92 0.66 9.32
N LYS A 18 6.96 0.12 8.57
CA LYS A 18 6.93 -1.31 8.24
C LYS A 18 7.94 -1.57 7.12
N ASP A 19 9.10 -2.11 7.45
CA ASP A 19 10.19 -2.40 6.48
C ASP A 19 9.68 -3.14 5.22
N VAL A 20 8.69 -4.01 5.38
CA VAL A 20 8.09 -4.79 4.28
C VAL A 20 7.39 -3.95 3.21
N ILE A 21 6.86 -2.76 3.53
CA ILE A 21 6.18 -1.89 2.55
C ILE A 21 7.06 -0.72 2.08
N LYS A 22 8.16 -0.45 2.77
CA LYS A 22 8.99 0.75 2.55
C LYS A 22 9.55 0.80 1.14
N ASP A 23 10.14 -0.30 0.66
CA ASP A 23 10.75 -0.35 -0.67
C ASP A 23 9.72 -0.11 -1.78
N SER A 24 8.51 -0.69 -1.63
CA SER A 24 7.44 -0.54 -2.60
C SER A 24 6.85 0.88 -2.59
N TYR A 25 6.77 1.50 -1.42
CA TYR A 25 6.38 2.89 -1.30
C TYR A 25 7.39 3.84 -1.96
N GLU A 26 8.68 3.65 -1.69
CA GLU A 26 9.75 4.45 -2.30
C GLU A 26 9.82 4.25 -3.82
N ALA A 27 9.57 3.04 -4.31
CA ALA A 27 9.49 2.76 -5.74
C ALA A 27 8.33 3.53 -6.41
N LEU A 28 7.14 3.52 -5.81
CA LEU A 28 6.00 4.30 -6.29
C LEU A 28 6.33 5.80 -6.28
N LYS A 29 6.87 6.31 -5.18
CA LYS A 29 7.23 7.74 -5.03
C LYS A 29 8.30 8.16 -6.05
N ALA A 30 9.29 7.32 -6.30
CA ALA A 30 10.31 7.56 -7.31
C ALA A 30 9.73 7.59 -8.74
N ALA A 31 8.79 6.69 -9.05
CA ALA A 31 8.10 6.68 -10.33
C ALA A 31 7.25 7.96 -10.54
N LEU A 32 6.54 8.42 -9.50
CA LEU A 32 5.81 9.69 -9.53
C LEU A 32 6.75 10.88 -9.78
N LYS A 33 7.90 10.94 -9.09
CA LYS A 33 8.92 11.98 -9.33
C LYS A 33 9.44 11.97 -10.76
N LYS A 34 9.72 10.78 -11.30
CA LYS A 34 10.21 10.63 -12.68
C LYS A 34 9.17 11.06 -13.72
N LYS A 35 7.88 10.77 -13.46
CA LYS A 35 6.79 11.05 -14.40
C LYS A 35 6.32 12.50 -14.35
N SER A 36 6.08 13.02 -13.15
CA SER A 36 5.50 14.36 -12.94
C SER A 36 6.56 15.44 -12.78
N GLY A 37 7.81 15.07 -12.47
CA GLY A 37 8.89 15.98 -12.13
C GLY A 37 9.08 16.11 -10.61
N TYR A 38 10.34 16.28 -10.19
CA TYR A 38 10.72 16.33 -8.77
C TYR A 38 10.14 17.51 -8.01
N GLU A 39 9.84 18.61 -8.70
CA GLU A 39 9.26 19.84 -8.14
C GLU A 39 7.75 19.97 -8.46
N SER A 40 7.11 18.90 -8.90
CA SER A 40 5.68 18.93 -9.22
C SER A 40 4.80 19.03 -7.99
N ASP A 41 3.62 19.66 -8.17
CA ASP A 41 2.61 19.79 -7.13
C ASP A 41 2.17 18.42 -6.57
N LEU A 42 2.12 17.38 -7.42
CA LEU A 42 1.87 16.00 -6.97
C LEU A 42 2.94 15.50 -5.98
N VAL A 43 4.23 15.68 -6.30
CA VAL A 43 5.33 15.21 -5.43
C VAL A 43 5.33 15.98 -4.11
N ASP A 44 5.14 17.30 -4.15
CA ASP A 44 5.03 18.12 -2.95
C ASP A 44 3.79 17.77 -2.11
N ALA A 45 2.65 17.45 -2.73
CA ALA A 45 1.46 16.98 -2.03
C ALA A 45 1.72 15.66 -1.29
N VAL A 46 2.44 14.71 -1.90
CA VAL A 46 2.87 13.47 -1.25
C VAL A 46 3.79 13.75 -0.06
N ASP A 47 4.85 14.56 -0.25
CA ASP A 47 5.79 14.93 0.81
C ASP A 47 5.08 15.66 1.97
N LYS A 48 4.07 16.47 1.67
CA LYS A 48 3.22 17.11 2.68
C LYS A 48 2.36 16.07 3.39
N LEU A 49 1.71 15.12 2.70
CA LEU A 49 0.88 14.12 3.38
C LEU A 49 1.73 13.27 4.34
N GLU A 50 2.94 12.86 3.97
CA GLU A 50 3.87 12.14 4.85
C GLU A 50 4.10 12.83 6.19
N LYS A 51 4.17 14.17 6.18
CA LYS A 51 4.36 14.99 7.40
C LYS A 51 3.09 15.16 8.24
N LYS A 52 1.90 14.98 7.65
CA LYS A 52 0.61 15.02 8.37
C LYS A 52 -0.36 13.97 7.78
N PRO A 53 -0.16 12.68 8.13
CA PRO A 53 -0.93 11.55 7.59
C PRO A 53 -2.45 11.70 7.70
N ASP A 54 -2.92 12.33 8.77
CA ASP A 54 -4.35 12.46 9.08
C ASP A 54 -5.02 13.67 8.40
N SER A 55 -4.31 14.41 7.55
CA SER A 55 -4.84 15.61 6.93
C SER A 55 -5.74 15.29 5.74
N GLU A 56 -7.06 15.36 5.93
CA GLU A 56 -8.06 15.18 4.86
C GLU A 56 -7.85 16.13 3.67
N ALA A 57 -7.47 17.39 3.95
CA ALA A 57 -7.15 18.35 2.90
C ALA A 57 -5.99 17.88 2.00
N ARG A 58 -4.93 17.31 2.59
CA ARG A 58 -3.77 16.80 1.83
C ARG A 58 -4.11 15.55 1.03
N LYS A 59 -4.97 14.66 1.57
CA LYS A 59 -5.49 13.50 0.84
C LYS A 59 -6.29 13.94 -0.40
N ALA A 60 -7.13 14.95 -0.26
CA ALA A 60 -7.89 15.52 -1.37
C ALA A 60 -6.97 16.16 -2.43
N THR A 61 -5.95 16.91 -2.02
CA THR A 61 -4.96 17.49 -2.96
C THR A 61 -4.25 16.40 -3.77
N ILE A 62 -3.82 15.30 -3.15
CA ILE A 62 -3.19 14.20 -3.91
C ILE A 62 -4.14 13.66 -4.98
N GLN A 63 -5.43 13.46 -4.65
CA GLN A 63 -6.40 12.96 -5.63
C GLN A 63 -6.55 13.90 -6.84
N GLU A 64 -6.58 15.21 -6.59
CA GLU A 64 -6.63 16.24 -7.62
C GLU A 64 -5.36 16.21 -8.49
N GLU A 65 -4.19 16.26 -7.86
CA GLU A 65 -2.90 16.29 -8.55
C GLU A 65 -2.59 15.02 -9.34
N VAL A 66 -3.04 13.85 -8.85
CA VAL A 66 -2.96 12.59 -9.59
C VAL A 66 -3.76 12.68 -10.91
N GLY A 67 -4.93 13.31 -10.88
CA GLY A 67 -5.74 13.57 -12.06
C GLY A 67 -5.10 14.57 -13.03
N ILE A 68 -4.55 15.67 -12.51
CA ILE A 68 -3.89 16.72 -13.30
C ILE A 68 -2.63 16.17 -13.99
N ALA A 69 -1.79 15.46 -13.24
CA ALA A 69 -0.55 14.87 -13.76
C ALA A 69 -0.78 13.66 -14.67
N LYS A 70 -2.02 13.14 -14.73
CA LYS A 70 -2.41 11.96 -15.52
C LYS A 70 -1.52 10.73 -15.26
N VAL A 71 -1.00 10.61 -14.04
CA VAL A 71 -0.18 9.44 -13.65
C VAL A 71 -1.01 8.15 -13.61
N ASN A 72 -2.34 8.27 -13.52
CA ASN A 72 -3.29 7.16 -13.66
C ASN A 72 -3.29 6.51 -15.05
N ASP A 73 -2.83 7.22 -16.09
CA ASP A 73 -2.73 6.68 -17.45
C ASP A 73 -1.42 5.90 -17.66
N ASP A 74 -0.51 5.94 -16.67
CA ASP A 74 0.77 5.25 -16.72
C ASP A 74 0.67 3.84 -16.12
N PRO A 75 0.73 2.77 -16.94
CA PRO A 75 0.51 1.41 -16.46
C PRO A 75 1.58 0.94 -15.47
N GLU A 76 2.81 1.48 -15.54
CA GLU A 76 3.87 1.14 -14.58
C GLU A 76 3.56 1.71 -13.20
N ILE A 77 3.10 2.96 -13.13
CA ILE A 77 2.75 3.63 -11.88
C ILE A 77 1.50 2.98 -11.26
N VAL A 78 0.49 2.68 -12.07
CA VAL A 78 -0.71 1.96 -11.62
C VAL A 78 -0.34 0.60 -11.03
N LYS A 79 0.56 -0.14 -11.69
CA LYS A 79 1.05 -1.42 -11.18
C LYS A 79 1.77 -1.27 -9.84
N LEU A 80 2.69 -0.31 -9.71
CA LEU A 80 3.40 -0.06 -8.45
C LEU A 80 2.44 0.27 -7.29
N ALA A 81 1.39 1.06 -7.57
CA ALA A 81 0.36 1.35 -6.59
C ALA A 81 -0.44 0.10 -6.17
N GLN A 82 -0.78 -0.76 -7.12
CA GLN A 82 -1.47 -2.03 -6.84
C GLN A 82 -0.59 -3.00 -6.04
N ASP A 83 0.69 -3.12 -6.38
CA ASP A 83 1.64 -3.97 -5.66
C ASP A 83 1.81 -3.50 -4.20
N LEU A 84 1.90 -2.18 -3.98
CA LEU A 84 1.93 -1.59 -2.64
C LEU A 84 0.64 -1.89 -1.85
N LEU A 85 -0.53 -1.72 -2.46
CA LEU A 85 -1.81 -2.06 -1.82
C LEU A 85 -1.89 -3.54 -1.44
N GLN A 86 -1.35 -4.44 -2.27
CA GLN A 86 -1.32 -5.86 -1.98
C GLN A 86 -0.42 -6.17 -0.77
N GLN A 87 0.74 -5.51 -0.66
CA GLN A 87 1.64 -5.68 0.49
C GLN A 87 1.03 -5.11 1.78
N LEU A 88 0.35 -3.96 1.69
CA LEU A 88 -0.37 -3.37 2.83
C LEU A 88 -1.41 -4.34 3.41
N LYS A 89 -2.21 -5.00 2.56
CA LYS A 89 -3.19 -6.01 2.99
C LYS A 89 -2.55 -7.20 3.70
N VAL A 90 -1.41 -7.68 3.18
CA VAL A 90 -0.67 -8.80 3.79
C VAL A 90 -0.09 -8.36 5.14
N ALA A 91 0.47 -7.16 5.23
CA ALA A 91 1.05 -6.62 6.46
C ALA A 91 0.02 -6.31 7.54
N GLU A 92 -1.24 -6.02 7.17
CA GLU A 92 -2.36 -5.92 8.12
C GLU A 92 -2.83 -7.30 8.59
N SER A 93 -2.89 -8.27 7.68
CA SER A 93 -3.35 -9.64 7.98
C SER A 93 -2.35 -10.45 8.79
N ALA A 94 -1.04 -10.17 8.69
CA ALA A 94 0.01 -10.85 9.45
C ALA A 94 -0.04 -10.56 10.97
N GLY A 95 -0.85 -9.58 11.41
CA GLY A 95 -1.18 -9.36 12.82
C GLY A 95 -2.46 -10.09 13.30
N GLY A 96 -3.15 -10.81 12.40
CA GLY A 96 -4.40 -11.51 12.68
C GLY A 96 -4.21 -13.02 12.78
N SER A 97 -4.70 -13.63 13.86
CA SER A 97 -4.79 -15.08 13.98
C SER A 97 -5.64 -15.66 12.85
N ILE A 98 -5.06 -16.52 12.00
CA ILE A 98 -5.83 -17.26 11.00
C ILE A 98 -6.54 -18.41 11.73
N ASN A 99 -7.83 -18.23 12.05
CA ASN A 99 -8.67 -19.30 12.59
C ASN A 99 -9.27 -20.10 11.43
N ILE A 100 -8.60 -21.18 10.99
CA ILE A 100 -9.19 -22.12 10.00
C ILE A 100 -10.11 -23.10 10.72
N GLY A 101 -11.34 -22.69 10.99
CA GLY A 101 -12.43 -23.55 11.43
C GLY A 101 -13.25 -24.04 10.24
N GLY A 102 -12.75 -25.02 9.48
CA GLY A 102 -13.53 -25.63 8.40
C GLY A 102 -12.68 -26.38 7.40
N ASN A 103 -13.10 -27.61 7.05
CA ASN A 103 -12.47 -28.51 6.08
C ASN A 103 -12.05 -27.81 4.78
N VAL A 104 -10.76 -27.46 4.63
CA VAL A 104 -10.22 -26.95 3.37
C VAL A 104 -9.44 -28.05 2.66
N LYS A 105 -10.10 -28.76 1.73
CA LYS A 105 -9.43 -29.56 0.71
C LYS A 105 -8.98 -28.61 -0.40
N GLY A 106 -7.69 -28.26 -0.41
CA GLY A 106 -7.05 -27.66 -1.59
C GLY A 106 -6.40 -26.29 -1.45
N VAL A 107 -5.74 -25.97 -0.34
CA VAL A 107 -4.83 -24.81 -0.31
C VAL A 107 -3.42 -25.26 -0.66
N VAL A 108 -2.93 -24.86 -1.84
CA VAL A 108 -1.50 -24.82 -2.13
C VAL A 108 -0.91 -23.69 -1.29
N ALA A 109 -0.37 -24.05 -0.12
CA ALA A 109 0.29 -23.13 0.79
C ALA A 109 1.56 -22.59 0.11
N THR A 110 1.45 -21.42 -0.50
CA THR A 110 2.60 -20.74 -1.10
C THR A 110 3.08 -19.72 -0.06
N ASN A 111 3.98 -20.17 0.81
CA ASN A 111 4.75 -19.40 1.79
C ASN A 111 3.96 -18.61 2.86
N ILE A 112 3.64 -19.26 3.98
CA ILE A 112 3.34 -18.56 5.24
C ILE A 112 4.66 -18.35 5.99
N SER A 113 5.34 -17.23 5.72
CA SER A 113 6.48 -16.77 6.52
C SER A 113 5.94 -15.98 7.71
N GLY A 114 5.81 -16.64 8.88
CA GLY A 114 5.66 -15.93 10.17
C GLY A 114 4.45 -16.31 11.04
N GLY A 115 3.60 -17.25 10.62
CA GLY A 115 2.45 -17.69 11.43
C GLY A 115 2.75 -18.96 12.24
N THR A 116 2.59 -18.92 13.56
CA THR A 116 2.54 -20.13 14.40
C THR A 116 1.19 -20.82 14.18
N ILE A 117 1.20 -22.06 13.67
CA ILE A 117 -0.01 -22.89 13.60
C ILE A 117 -0.21 -23.56 14.96
N THR A 118 -1.19 -23.08 15.74
CA THR A 118 -1.64 -23.82 16.93
C THR A 118 -2.71 -24.81 16.48
N GLN A 119 -2.31 -26.06 16.26
CA GLN A 119 -3.25 -27.16 16.07
C GLN A 119 -3.82 -27.54 17.44
N GLY A 120 -5.11 -27.26 17.68
CA GLY A 120 -5.80 -27.75 18.86
C GLY A 120 -5.99 -29.26 18.78
N ASP A 121 -5.64 -29.97 19.85
CA ASP A 121 -5.92 -31.40 19.98
C ASP A 121 -7.43 -31.62 19.90
N ILE A 122 -7.84 -32.47 18.95
CA ILE A 122 -9.22 -32.91 18.80
C ILE A 122 -9.40 -34.06 19.81
N SER A 123 -10.05 -33.78 20.94
CA SER A 123 -10.50 -34.81 21.89
C SER A 123 -11.87 -35.35 21.50
#